data_AF-A0A7C5BLG5-F1
#
_entry.id   AF-A0A7C5BLG5-F1
#
_cell.length_a   1.000
_cell.length_b   1.000
_cell.length_c   1.000
_cell.angle_alpha   90.00
_cell.angle_beta   90.00
_cell.angle_gamma   90.00
#
_symmetry.space_group_name_H-M   'P 1'
#
loop_
_entity.id
_entity.type
_entity.pdbx_description
1 polymer ?
#
loop_
_entity_poly.entity_id
_entity_poly.type
_entity_poly.pdbx_seq_one_letter_code
_entity_poly.pdbx_strand_id
1 'polypeptide(L)' 'MRKFFSLVKLILVVFLFTASINWADAALTLSPLFSNNAVLQRNKPCPVWGTAGANKTVTVTFNGQTKT' A
#
# COMPACT_ATOMS: atom_id res chain seq x y z
N MET A 1 -23.11 28.52 -30.97
CA MET A 1 -23.74 27.85 -29.80
C MET A 1 -23.46 26.36 -29.71
N ARG A 2 -23.65 25.54 -30.76
CA ARG A 2 -23.37 24.08 -30.73
C ARG A 2 -21.93 23.68 -30.36
N LYS A 3 -20.91 24.37 -30.92
CA LYS A 3 -19.49 24.08 -30.65
C LYS A 3 -19.07 24.40 -29.20
N PHE A 4 -19.68 25.43 -28.61
CA PHE A 4 -19.44 25.82 -27.21
C PHE A 4 -19.97 24.74 -26.24
N PHE A 5 -21.20 24.26 -26.46
CA PHE A 5 -21.79 23.18 -25.65
C PHE A 5 -21.03 21.86 -25.77
N SER A 6 -20.43 21.60 -26.94
CA SER A 6 -19.55 20.45 -27.17
C SER A 6 -18.22 20.57 -26.41
N LEU A 7 -17.64 21.77 -26.35
CA LEU A 7 -16.39 22.03 -25.63
C LEU A 7 -16.57 21.89 -24.11
N VAL A 8 -17.66 22.42 -23.56
CA VAL A 8 -17.98 22.30 -22.12
C VAL A 8 -18.21 20.84 -21.72
N LYS A 9 -18.89 20.05 -22.55
CA LYS A 9 -19.05 18.60 -22.32
C LYS A 9 -17.70 17.86 -22.34
N LEU A 10 -16.81 18.21 -23.27
CA LEU A 10 -15.48 17.59 -23.34
C LEU A 10 -14.66 17.89 -22.07
N ILE A 11 -14.69 19.14 -21.60
CA ILE A 11 -14.00 19.55 -20.36
C ILE A 11 -14.58 18.80 -19.16
N LEU A 12 -15.91 18.67 -19.07
CA LEU A 12 -16.57 17.95 -17.97
C LEU A 12 -16.18 16.46 -17.96
N VAL A 13 -16.11 15.82 -19.13
CA VAL A 13 -15.70 14.41 -19.25
C VAL A 13 -14.24 14.23 -18.82
N VAL A 14 -13.35 15.12 -19.25
CA VAL A 14 -11.94 15.08 -18.83
C VAL A 14 -11.80 15.29 -17.32
N PHE A 15 -12.55 16.23 -16.75
CA PHE A 15 -12.55 16.49 -15.31
C PHE A 15 -13.05 15.29 -14.48
N LEU A 16 -14.12 14.62 -14.94
CA LEU A 16 -14.62 13.41 -14.29
C LEU A 16 -13.62 12.25 -14.39
N PHE A 17 -12.87 12.15 -15.48
CA PHE A 17 -11.88 11.09 -15.69
C PHE A 17 -10.65 11.27 -14.80
N THR A 18 -10.16 12.50 -14.63
CA THR A 18 -8.98 12.77 -13.77
C THR A 18 -9.30 12.66 -12.28
N ALA A 19 -10.55 12.91 -11.86
CA ALA A 19 -10.99 12.73 -10.48
C ALA A 19 -10.99 11.27 -9.99
N SER A 20 -10.83 10.30 -10.90
CA SER A 20 -10.87 8.86 -10.59
C SER A 20 -9.49 8.25 -10.29
N ILE A 21 -8.40 9.04 -10.40
CA ILE A 21 -7.04 8.55 -10.16
C ILE A 21 -6.79 8.45 -8.66
N ASN A 22 -7.01 7.26 -8.11
CA ASN A 22 -6.64 6.93 -6.74
C ASN A 22 -5.19 6.44 -6.72
N TRP A 23 -4.32 7.19 -6.04
CA TRP A 23 -2.96 6.75 -5.76
C TRP A 23 -3.04 5.74 -4.61
N ALA A 24 -3.23 4.47 -4.94
CA ALA A 24 -3.17 3.40 -3.96
C ALA A 24 -1.70 3.05 -3.71
N ASP A 25 -1.08 3.69 -2.71
CA ASP A 25 0.19 3.22 -2.17
C ASP A 25 -0.05 1.92 -1.40
N ALA A 26 0.58 0.84 -1.86
CA ALA A 26 0.61 -0.42 -1.12
C ALA A 26 1.44 -0.22 0.15
N ALA A 27 0.73 0.09 1.24
CA ALA A 27 1.32 0.34 2.54
C ALA A 27 2.10 -0.89 3.02
N LEU A 28 3.26 -0.64 3.64
CA LEU A 28 3.98 -1.68 4.37
C LEU A 28 3.11 -2.13 5.54
N THR A 29 2.69 -3.39 5.52
CA THR A 29 1.89 -3.98 6.61
C THR A 29 2.50 -5.30 7.06
N LEU A 30 2.55 -5.50 8.38
CA LEU A 30 2.93 -6.77 8.99
C LEU A 30 1.72 -7.71 9.03
N SER A 31 1.97 -9.01 9.11
CA SER A 31 0.91 -9.98 9.42
C SER A 31 0.18 -9.60 10.73
N PRO A 32 -1.16 -9.76 10.80
CA PRO A 32 -1.92 -9.50 12.03
C PRO A 32 -1.49 -10.32 13.25
N LEU A 33 -0.72 -11.39 13.05
CA LEU A 33 -0.14 -12.18 14.14
C LEU A 33 0.87 -11.39 14.98
N PHE A 34 1.54 -10.40 14.37
CA PHE A 34 2.45 -9.50 15.07
C PHE A 34 1.64 -8.43 15.79
N SER A 35 1.43 -8.64 17.08
CA SER A 35 0.61 -7.78 17.93
C SER A 35 1.26 -7.58 19.30
N ASN A 36 0.78 -6.58 20.03
CA ASN A 36 1.26 -6.32 21.39
C ASN A 36 0.98 -7.52 22.29
N ASN A 37 1.97 -7.90 23.10
CA ASN A 37 1.91 -9.06 24.01
C ASN A 37 1.74 -10.43 23.31
N ALA A 38 2.08 -10.53 22.02
CA ALA A 38 2.13 -11.83 21.35
C ALA A 38 3.15 -12.77 22.04
N VAL A 39 2.76 -14.03 22.23
CA VAL A 39 3.62 -15.07 22.81
C VAL A 39 4.17 -15.94 21.69
N LEU A 40 5.48 -16.12 21.64
CA LEU A 40 6.16 -16.97 20.67
C LEU A 40 6.62 -18.28 21.31
N GLN A 41 6.55 -19.37 20.54
CA GLN A 41 7.06 -20.65 20.98
C GLN A 41 8.60 -20.65 20.99
N ARG A 42 9.19 -20.99 22.14
CA ARG A 42 10.65 -21.09 22.29
C ARG A 42 11.23 -22.17 21.38
N ASN A 43 12.45 -21.95 20.90
CA ASN A 43 13.24 -22.89 20.10
C ASN A 43 12.55 -23.32 18.78
N LYS A 44 11.68 -22.48 18.23
CA LYS A 44 11.07 -22.68 16.92
C LYS A 44 11.49 -21.56 15.97
N PRO A 45 11.60 -21.84 14.66
CA PRO A 45 11.76 -20.79 13.66
C PRO A 45 10.61 -19.78 13.77
N CYS A 46 10.92 -18.49 13.73
CA CYS A 46 9.95 -17.40 13.73
C CYS A 46 10.08 -16.60 12.42
N PRO A 47 9.48 -17.09 11.31
CA PRO A 47 9.49 -16.32 10.06
C PRO A 47 8.70 -15.01 10.24
N VAL A 48 9.12 -13.96 9.57
CA VAL A 48 8.43 -12.66 9.54
C VAL A 48 7.92 -12.42 8.12
N TRP A 49 6.66 -12.01 7.99
CA TRP A 49 6.02 -11.79 6.70
C TRP A 49 4.99 -10.66 6.77
N GLY A 50 4.65 -10.13 5.59
CA GLY A 50 3.78 -8.98 5.43
C GLY A 50 3.58 -8.64 3.96
N THR A 51 3.03 -7.47 3.70
CA THR A 51 2.90 -6.92 2.35
C THR A 51 3.65 -5.59 2.27
N ALA A 52 4.19 -5.30 1.10
CA ALA A 52 4.83 -4.03 0.80
C ALA A 52 4.56 -3.68 -0.66
N GLY A 53 4.64 -2.40 -1.00
CA GLY A 53 4.55 -1.97 -2.38
C GLY A 53 5.65 -2.55 -3.26
N ALA A 54 5.37 -2.59 -4.56
CA ALA A 54 6.34 -3.03 -5.55
C ALA A 54 7.63 -2.20 -5.47
N ASN A 55 8.76 -2.87 -5.67
CA ASN A 55 10.10 -2.28 -5.67
C ASN A 55 10.50 -1.57 -4.35
N LYS A 56 9.88 -1.93 -3.23
CA LYS A 56 10.28 -1.44 -1.90
C LYS A 56 11.30 -2.38 -1.27
N THR A 57 12.39 -1.83 -0.74
CA THR A 57 13.30 -2.56 0.15
C THR A 57 12.68 -2.66 1.53
N VAL A 58 12.66 -3.86 2.12
CA VAL A 58 12.03 -4.12 3.42
C VAL A 58 13.09 -4.59 4.40
N THR A 59 13.32 -3.82 5.46
CA THR A 59 14.21 -4.22 6.55
C THR A 59 13.39 -4.69 7.75
N VAL A 60 13.72 -5.88 8.26
CA VAL A 60 13.12 -6.48 9.45
C VAL A 60 14.12 -6.48 10.59
N THR A 61 13.75 -5.85 11.69
CA THR A 61 14.55 -5.83 12.93
C THR A 61 13.75 -6.51 14.05
N PHE A 62 14.23 -7.63 14.55
CA PHE A 62 13.51 -8.42 15.55
C PHE A 62 14.49 -9.14 16.49
N ASN A 63 14.30 -8.99 17.81
CA ASN A 63 15.12 -9.65 18.84
C ASN A 63 16.65 -9.51 18.61
N GLY A 64 17.12 -8.29 18.28
CA GLY A 64 18.54 -8.00 18.00
C GLY A 64 19.05 -8.49 16.64
N GLN A 65 18.20 -9.08 15.81
CA GLN A 65 18.53 -9.52 14.45
C GLN A 65 18.04 -8.50 13.43
N THR A 66 18.80 -8.31 12.36
CA THR A 66 18.44 -7.44 11.23
C THR A 66 18.56 -8.21 9.93
N LYS A 67 17.54 -8.11 9.07
CA LYS A 67 17.53 -8.65 7.70
C LYS A 67 16.93 -7.62 6.74
N THR A 68 17.40 -7.61 5.50
CA THR A 68 16.96 -6.70 4.43
C THR A 68 16.58 -7.50 3.20
#